data_AF-A0A924AV63-F1
#
_entry.id   AF-A0A924AV63-F1
#
_cell.length_a   1.000
_cell.length_b   1.000
_cell.length_c   1.000
_cell.angle_alpha   90.00
_cell.angle_beta   90.00
_cell.angle_gamma   90.00
#
_symmetry.space_group_name_H-M   'P 1'
#
loop_
_entity.id
_entity.type
_entity.pdbx_description
1 polymer ?
#
loop_
_entity_poly.entity_id
_entity_poly.type
_entity_poly.pdbx_seq_one_letter_code
_entity_poly.pdbx_strand_id
1 'polypeptide(L)'
;MNSSNENMVKGKWLEIKGEIQKAWGKLTDDELEQTKGDVKSIGGLIQQKYGQEQGVYGKKLDDMFKNFKTDKENTVESVKTSLKN
;
A
#
# COMPACT_ATOMS: atom_id res chain seq x y z
N MET A 1 -28.29 -1.36 -2.44
CA MET A 1 -27.18 -1.72 -3.33
C MET A 1 -26.03 -0.77 -3.03
N ASN A 2 -24.97 -1.21 -2.34
CA ASN A 2 -23.80 -0.39 -2.05
C ASN A 2 -22.57 -1.02 -2.72
N SER A 3 -22.31 -0.64 -3.97
CA SER A 3 -21.15 -1.10 -4.76
C SER A 3 -20.11 0.01 -4.97
N SER A 4 -19.83 0.83 -3.94
CA SER A 4 -18.91 1.97 -4.08
C SER A 4 -17.56 1.80 -3.37
N ASN A 5 -17.34 0.73 -2.61
CA ASN A 5 -16.07 0.51 -1.92
C ASN A 5 -15.00 -0.18 -2.79
N GLU A 6 -15.38 -1.07 -3.72
CA GLU A 6 -14.41 -1.81 -4.53
C GLU A 6 -13.71 -0.93 -5.58
N ASN A 7 -14.37 0.12 -6.07
CA ASN A 7 -13.81 0.97 -7.12
C ASN A 7 -12.73 1.93 -6.60
N MET A 8 -12.85 2.39 -5.34
CA MET A 8 -11.82 3.21 -4.69
C MET A 8 -10.52 2.43 -4.44
N VAL A 9 -10.63 1.15 -4.12
CA VAL A 9 -9.47 0.29 -3.81
C VAL A 9 -8.59 0.08 -5.06
N LYS A 10 -9.19 -0.09 -6.24
CA LYS A 10 -8.46 -0.27 -7.51
C LYS A 10 -7.68 0.98 -7.93
N GLY A 11 -8.30 2.16 -7.86
CA GLY A 11 -7.66 3.41 -8.34
C GLY A 11 -6.40 3.75 -7.54
N LYS A 12 -6.49 3.67 -6.21
CA LYS A 12 -5.34 3.91 -5.33
C LYS A 12 -4.29 2.80 -5.41
N TRP A 13 -4.69 1.55 -5.65
CA TRP A 13 -3.74 0.44 -5.83
C TRP A 13 -2.85 0.65 -7.05
N LEU A 14 -3.41 1.16 -8.15
CA LEU A 14 -2.65 1.52 -9.36
C LEU A 14 -1.54 2.53 -9.10
N GLU A 15 -1.76 3.51 -8.21
CA GLU A 15 -0.76 4.49 -7.83
C GLU A 15 0.40 3.86 -7.06
N ILE A 16 0.07 3.08 -6.01
CA ILE A 16 1.07 2.39 -5.18
C ILE A 16 1.84 1.35 -5.98
N LYS A 17 1.16 0.59 -6.85
CA LYS A 17 1.77 -0.34 -7.80
C LYS A 17 2.86 0.34 -8.62
N GLY A 18 2.63 1.55 -9.13
CA GLY A 18 3.63 2.33 -9.85
C GLY A 18 4.84 2.71 -9.00
N GLU A 19 4.63 3.06 -7.73
CA GLU A 19 5.73 3.34 -6.79
C GLU A 19 6.54 2.08 -6.46
N ILE A 20 5.87 0.95 -6.25
CA ILE A 20 6.51 -0.36 -6.02
C ILE A 20 7.33 -0.75 -7.25
N GLN A 21 6.79 -0.63 -8.46
CA GLN A 21 7.52 -0.94 -9.68
C GLN A 21 8.78 -0.06 -9.84
N LYS A 22 8.68 1.24 -9.51
CA LYS A 22 9.84 2.15 -9.52
C LYS A 22 10.88 1.77 -8.46
N ALA A 23 10.44 1.40 -7.27
CA ALA A 23 11.30 0.99 -6.16
C ALA A 23 11.98 -0.36 -6.42
N TRP A 24 11.30 -1.27 -7.10
CA TRP A 24 11.73 -2.62 -7.40
C TRP A 24 11.56 -2.94 -8.89
N GLY A 25 12.40 -2.37 -9.76
CA GLY A 25 12.30 -2.53 -11.22
C GLY A 25 12.36 -3.97 -11.79
N LYS A 26 12.79 -4.98 -11.00
CA LYS A 26 12.67 -6.41 -11.34
C LYS A 26 11.26 -6.99 -11.16
N LEU A 27 10.36 -6.29 -10.48
CA LEU A 27 8.95 -6.67 -10.36
C LEU A 27 8.20 -6.09 -11.55
N THR A 28 7.47 -6.96 -12.26
CA THR A 28 6.67 -6.53 -13.39
C THR A 28 5.32 -6.00 -12.91
N ASP A 29 4.78 -5.05 -13.66
CA ASP A 29 3.42 -4.50 -13.51
C ASP A 29 2.37 -5.61 -13.32
N ASP A 30 2.43 -6.66 -14.16
CA ASP A 30 1.55 -7.83 -14.11
C ASP A 30 1.67 -8.63 -12.81
N GLU A 31 2.90 -8.82 -12.29
CA GLU A 31 3.13 -9.59 -11.06
C GLU A 31 2.55 -8.84 -9.86
N LEU A 32 2.76 -7.52 -9.81
CA LEU A 32 2.16 -6.67 -8.80
C LEU A 32 0.63 -6.67 -8.93
N GLU A 33 0.09 -6.57 -10.14
CA GLU A 33 -1.36 -6.60 -10.37
C GLU A 33 -2.01 -7.91 -9.87
N GLN A 34 -1.35 -9.05 -10.07
CA GLN A 34 -1.80 -10.35 -9.55
C GLN A 34 -1.87 -10.38 -8.01
N THR A 35 -1.00 -9.63 -7.33
CA THR A 35 -1.05 -9.53 -5.86
C THR A 35 -2.25 -8.72 -5.35
N LYS A 36 -2.91 -7.93 -6.20
CA LYS A 36 -4.04 -7.05 -5.85
C LYS A 36 -3.79 -6.14 -4.62
N GLY A 37 -2.54 -5.79 -4.36
CA GLY A 37 -2.17 -4.99 -3.20
C GLY A 37 -2.02 -5.76 -1.90
N ASP A 38 -1.80 -7.06 -1.97
CA ASP A 38 -1.43 -7.85 -0.81
C ASP A 38 0.06 -7.66 -0.48
N VAL A 39 0.35 -6.92 0.61
CA VAL A 39 1.71 -6.64 1.11
C VAL A 39 2.53 -7.92 1.28
N LYS A 40 1.89 -9.00 1.71
CA LYS A 40 2.55 -10.28 1.99
C LYS A 40 3.00 -10.95 0.68
N SER A 41 2.15 -10.92 -0.33
CA SER A 41 2.41 -11.45 -1.67
C SER A 41 3.51 -10.64 -2.38
N ILE A 42 3.44 -9.31 -2.30
CA ILE A 42 4.47 -8.41 -2.84
C ILE A 42 5.81 -8.66 -2.13
N GLY A 43 5.79 -8.77 -0.81
CA GLY A 43 6.97 -9.10 0.00
C GLY A 43 7.59 -10.44 -0.41
N GLY A 44 6.76 -11.46 -0.68
CA GLY A 44 7.22 -12.74 -1.20
C GLY A 44 7.94 -12.61 -2.53
N LEU A 45 7.39 -11.85 -3.48
CA LEU A 45 8.04 -11.59 -4.78
C LEU A 45 9.38 -10.85 -4.61
N ILE A 46 9.44 -9.85 -3.72
CA ILE A 46 10.67 -9.11 -3.42
C ILE A 46 11.72 -10.05 -2.83
N GLN A 47 11.34 -10.88 -1.86
CA GLN A 47 12.23 -11.86 -1.25
C GLN A 47 12.75 -12.86 -2.28
N GLN A 48 11.90 -13.35 -3.19
CA GLN A 48 12.32 -14.31 -4.23
C GLN A 48 13.22 -13.69 -5.30
N LYS A 49 12.96 -12.44 -5.74
CA LYS A 49 13.73 -11.80 -6.83
C LYS A 49 14.97 -11.03 -6.37
N TYR A 50 14.94 -10.48 -5.16
CA TYR A 50 16.01 -9.65 -4.61
C TYR A 50 16.73 -10.30 -3.44
N GLY A 51 16.17 -11.35 -2.81
CA GLY A 51 16.74 -11.91 -1.59
C GLY A 51 16.74 -10.94 -0.42
N GLN A 52 15.89 -9.89 -0.45
CA GLN A 52 15.84 -8.92 0.64
C GLN A 52 15.16 -9.50 1.88
N GLU A 53 15.62 -9.07 3.05
CA GLU A 53 15.02 -9.41 4.32
C GLU A 53 13.69 -8.67 4.55
N GLN A 54 12.78 -9.33 5.28
CA GLN A 54 11.46 -8.80 5.61
C GLN A 54 11.47 -7.44 6.29
N GLY A 55 12.47 -7.16 7.12
CA GLY A 55 12.60 -5.84 7.75
C GLY A 55 12.80 -4.72 6.73
N VAL A 56 13.57 -4.97 5.66
CA VAL A 56 13.95 -3.95 4.67
C VAL A 56 12.80 -3.66 3.72
N TYR A 57 12.22 -4.69 3.10
CA TYR A 57 11.09 -4.48 2.19
C TYR A 57 9.80 -4.18 2.95
N GLY A 58 9.60 -4.76 4.13
CA GLY A 58 8.40 -4.59 4.94
C GLY A 58 8.19 -3.15 5.36
N LYS A 59 9.25 -2.45 5.79
CA LYS A 59 9.16 -1.03 6.15
C LYS A 59 8.81 -0.14 4.95
N LYS A 60 9.38 -0.46 3.78
CA LYS A 60 9.14 0.31 2.54
C LYS A 60 7.72 0.08 1.99
N LEU A 61 7.23 -1.16 2.05
CA LEU A 61 5.83 -1.45 1.72
C LEU A 61 4.89 -0.81 2.73
N ASP A 62 5.17 -0.91 4.03
CA ASP A 62 4.34 -0.28 5.06
C ASP A 62 4.18 1.22 4.81
N ASP A 63 5.26 1.92 4.48
CA ASP A 63 5.24 3.35 4.14
C ASP A 63 4.35 3.67 2.93
N MET A 64 4.48 2.90 1.84
CA MET A 64 3.64 3.03 0.65
C MET A 64 2.15 2.76 0.94
N PHE A 65 1.86 1.72 1.74
CA PHE A 65 0.48 1.34 2.09
C PHE A 65 -0.12 2.20 3.20
N LYS A 66 0.69 2.88 4.02
CA LYS A 66 0.22 3.83 5.03
C LYS A 66 -0.46 5.03 4.36
N ASN A 67 0.09 5.49 3.24
CA ASN A 67 -0.55 6.54 2.44
C ASN A 67 -1.89 6.09 1.83
N PHE A 68 -2.08 4.78 1.56
CA PHE A 68 -3.35 4.22 1.10
C PHE A 68 -4.47 4.30 2.14
N LYS A 69 -4.15 3.96 3.40
CA LYS A 69 -5.10 3.74 4.50
C LYS A 69 -5.60 5.05 5.12
N THR A 70 -4.95 6.17 4.81
CA THR A 70 -5.14 7.48 5.44
C THR A 70 -6.39 8.26 4.95
N ASP A 71 -7.40 7.57 4.41
CA ASP A 71 -8.72 8.19 4.14
C ASP A 71 -9.77 7.91 5.24
N LYS A 72 -9.47 7.06 6.23
CA LYS A 72 -10.40 6.81 7.34
C LYS A 72 -9.98 7.32 8.73
N GLU A 73 -8.76 7.83 8.90
CA GLU A 73 -8.29 8.29 10.23
C GLU A 73 -7.96 9.79 10.33
N ASN A 74 -8.07 10.59 9.26
CA ASN A 74 -7.81 12.03 9.38
C ASN A 74 -8.97 12.85 10.03
N THR A 75 -10.07 12.19 10.45
CA THR A 75 -11.14 12.86 11.23
C THR A 75 -10.91 12.78 12.74
N VAL A 76 -10.23 11.75 13.26
CA VAL A 76 -10.17 11.52 14.72
C VAL A 76 -9.13 12.36 15.45
N GLU A 77 -8.12 12.86 14.73
CA GLU A 77 -7.01 13.63 15.33
C GLU A 77 -7.29 15.15 15.39
N SER A 78 -8.07 15.69 14.44
CA SER A 78 -8.52 17.10 14.45
C SER A 78 -9.54 17.38 15.58
N VAL A 79 -10.36 16.39 15.94
CA VAL A 79 -11.39 16.54 17.00
C VAL A 79 -10.79 16.52 18.41
N LYS A 80 -9.73 15.75 18.66
CA LYS A 80 -9.11 15.65 20.01
C LYS A 80 -8.41 16.94 20.45
N THR A 81 -7.87 17.72 19.52
CA THR A 81 -7.13 18.95 19.85
C THR A 81 -8.07 20.14 20.10
N SER A 82 -9.29 20.10 19.54
CA SER A 82 -10.26 21.21 19.66
C SER A 82 -11.13 21.16 20.93
N LEU A 83 -11.08 20.06 21.71
CA LEU A 83 -11.88 19.88 22.94
C LEU A 83 -11.12 20.19 24.23
N LYS A 84 -9.89 20.70 24.15
CA LYS A 84 -9.05 20.97 25.32
C LYS A 84 -8.68 22.45 25.51
N ASN A 85 -9.39 23.35 24.85
CA ASN A 85 -9.31 24.80 25.09
C ASN A 85 -10.67 25.32 25.58
#